data_AF-A0A0C3B3W4-F1
#
_entry.id   AF-A0A0C3B3W4-F1
#
_cell.length_a   1.000
_cell.length_b   1.000
_cell.length_c   1.000
_cell.angle_alpha   90.00
_cell.angle_beta   90.00
_cell.angle_gamma   90.00
#
_symmetry.space_group_name_H-M   'P 1'
#
loop_
_entity.id
_entity.type
_entity.pdbx_description
1 polymer ?
#
loop_
_entity_poly.entity_id
_entity_poly.type
_entity_poly.pdbx_seq_one_letter_code
_entity_poly.pdbx_strand_id
1 'polypeptide(L)'
;MPSRSNLKLASFDSGGIRGLSQLEIMNHIIHQLEWDKESNESGQHSRPCEYFDLIGGSGTGGLISILFAKLEMSVDEASEHFCDIVENVFQPKNISASQRTEALRRCMESILLKKGLPIDLPLAAKKPEGCAR
;
A
#
# COMPACT_ATOMS: atom_id res chain seq x y z
N MET A 1 1.55 10.99 -25.54
CA MET A 1 1.10 11.22 -24.14
C MET A 1 1.08 12.72 -23.93
N PRO A 2 -0.05 13.36 -23.62
CA PRO A 2 -0.05 14.77 -23.26
C PRO A 2 0.82 14.98 -22.02
N SER A 3 1.60 16.07 -22.00
CA SER A 3 2.38 16.49 -20.83
C SER A 3 1.41 16.74 -19.66
N ARG A 4 1.42 15.88 -18.64
CA ARG A 4 0.80 16.19 -17.35
C ARG A 4 1.73 17.16 -16.63
N SER A 5 1.26 18.39 -16.40
CA SER A 5 2.07 19.44 -15.76
C SER A 5 2.09 19.36 -14.23
N ASN A 6 1.23 18.51 -13.61
CA ASN A 6 1.03 18.44 -12.16
C ASN A 6 1.09 16.99 -11.66
N LEU A 7 2.30 16.40 -11.60
CA LEU A 7 2.51 15.07 -11.04
C LEU A 7 2.38 15.10 -9.52
N LYS A 8 1.61 14.15 -8.96
CA LYS A 8 1.44 13.97 -7.51
C LYS A 8 2.16 12.73 -7.04
N LEU A 9 3.05 12.89 -6.06
CA LEU A 9 3.87 11.83 -5.48
C LEU A 9 3.55 11.67 -3.99
N ALA A 10 3.33 10.44 -3.55
CA ALA A 10 3.35 10.06 -2.14
C ALA A 10 4.59 9.21 -1.85
N SER A 11 5.34 9.56 -0.81
CA SER A 11 6.52 8.82 -0.35
C SER A 11 6.35 8.42 1.10
N PHE A 12 6.68 7.16 1.41
CA PHE A 12 6.55 6.58 2.74
C PHE A 12 7.89 6.09 3.28
N ASP A 13 8.17 6.45 4.53
CA ASP A 13 9.43 6.14 5.20
C ASP A 13 9.38 4.81 5.97
N SER A 14 10.56 4.24 6.21
CA SER A 14 10.68 3.06 7.07
C SER A 14 10.47 3.44 8.54
N GLY A 15 9.49 2.81 9.19
CA GLY A 15 9.10 3.17 10.57
C GLY A 15 8.71 1.99 11.47
N GLY A 16 8.67 0.76 10.96
CA GLY A 16 8.08 -0.38 11.67
C GLY A 16 6.65 -0.04 12.12
N ILE A 17 6.38 -0.15 13.42
CA ILE A 17 5.08 0.17 14.01
C ILE A 17 4.64 1.62 13.75
N ARG A 18 5.60 2.56 13.61
CA ARG A 18 5.29 3.97 13.29
C ARG A 18 4.67 4.17 11.91
N GLY A 19 4.63 3.12 11.07
CA GLY A 19 3.86 3.13 9.82
C GLY A 19 2.37 3.44 10.03
N LEU A 20 1.79 3.08 11.20
CA LEU A 20 0.41 3.44 11.54
C LEU A 20 0.17 4.96 11.54
N SER A 21 1.15 5.75 11.99
CA SER A 21 1.05 7.21 11.92
C SER A 21 1.04 7.73 10.49
N GLN A 22 1.76 7.08 9.57
CA GLN A 22 1.77 7.47 8.15
C GLN A 22 0.45 7.12 7.47
N LEU A 23 -0.17 6.00 7.86
CA LEU A 23 -1.51 5.61 7.41
C LEU A 23 -2.57 6.60 7.91
N GLU A 24 -2.51 7.01 9.18
CA GLU A 24 -3.43 8.01 9.73
C GLU A 24 -3.30 9.37 9.01
N ILE A 25 -2.07 9.82 8.75
CA ILE A 25 -1.83 11.04 7.97
C ILE A 25 -2.42 10.90 6.56
N MET A 26 -2.21 9.76 5.90
CA MET A 26 -2.79 9.51 4.57
C MET A 26 -4.33 9.50 4.64
N ASN A 27 -4.92 8.92 5.68
CA ASN A 27 -6.37 8.90 5.87
C ASN A 27 -6.93 10.33 5.92
N HIS A 28 -6.29 11.19 6.71
CA HIS A 28 -6.67 12.59 6.80
C HIS A 28 -6.55 13.33 5.46
N ILE A 29 -5.47 13.09 4.70
CA ILE A 29 -5.28 13.68 3.37
C ILE A 29 -6.38 13.23 2.40
N ILE A 30 -6.67 11.93 2.32
CA ILE A 30 -7.71 11.40 1.42
C ILE A 30 -9.08 11.95 1.80
N HIS A 31 -9.41 11.97 3.09
CA HIS A 31 -10.68 12.48 3.58
C HIS A 31 -10.87 13.97 3.29
N GLN A 32 -9.81 14.79 3.34
CA GLN A 32 -9.88 16.19 2.91
C GLN A 32 -10.11 16.32 1.40
N LEU A 33 -9.39 15.53 0.59
CA LEU A 33 -9.52 15.55 -0.86
C LEU A 33 -10.90 15.06 -1.35
N GLU A 34 -11.54 14.17 -0.59
CA GLU A 34 -12.92 13.75 -0.84
C GLU A 34 -13.93 14.83 -0.48
N TRP A 35 -13.73 15.50 0.66
CA TRP A 35 -14.61 16.58 1.12
C TRP A 35 -14.66 17.76 0.13
N ASP A 36 -13.52 18.11 -0.46
CA ASP A 36 -13.41 19.21 -1.42
C ASP A 36 -14.09 18.91 -2.78
N LYS A 37 -14.43 17.65 -3.07
CA LYS A 37 -15.20 17.27 -4.25
C LYS A 37 -16.69 17.39 -3.94
N GLU A 38 -17.29 18.54 -4.27
CA GLU A 38 -18.74 18.74 -4.22
C GLU A 38 -19.49 17.62 -4.98
N SER A 39 -20.12 16.69 -4.24
CA SER A 39 -21.11 15.68 -4.66
C SER A 39 -20.88 14.93 -5.99
N ASN A 40 -20.80 13.58 -5.95
CA ASN A 40 -21.74 12.73 -6.72
C ASN A 40 -21.69 11.21 -6.46
N GLU A 41 -20.80 10.66 -5.62
CA GLU A 41 -20.86 9.22 -5.29
C GLU A 41 -20.51 8.96 -3.82
N SER A 42 -21.47 9.23 -2.93
CA SER A 42 -21.36 8.94 -1.51
C SER A 42 -21.37 7.42 -1.28
N GLY A 43 -20.20 6.81 -1.09
CA GLY A 43 -20.11 5.43 -0.62
C GLY A 43 -18.86 4.63 -0.96
N GLN A 44 -17.98 5.12 -1.83
CA GLN A 44 -16.68 4.46 -2.07
C GLN A 44 -15.58 5.18 -1.31
N HIS A 45 -14.91 4.45 -0.41
CA HIS A 45 -13.66 4.90 0.20
C HIS A 45 -12.62 5.06 -0.90
N SER A 46 -12.23 6.30 -1.21
CA SER A 46 -11.30 6.55 -2.31
C SER A 46 -9.92 5.95 -1.99
N ARG A 47 -9.25 5.48 -3.03
CA ARG A 47 -7.96 4.80 -2.91
C ARG A 47 -6.82 5.80 -3.13
N PRO A 48 -5.72 5.75 -2.37
CA PRO A 48 -4.59 6.63 -2.62
C PRO A 48 -4.05 6.56 -4.06
N CYS A 49 -4.09 5.40 -4.71
CA CYS A 49 -3.67 5.23 -6.11
C CYS A 49 -4.49 6.03 -7.13
N GLU A 50 -5.66 6.56 -6.75
CA GLU A 50 -6.51 7.41 -7.61
C GLU A 50 -6.09 8.89 -7.53
N TYR A 51 -5.39 9.30 -6.46
CA TYR A 51 -4.96 10.68 -6.26
C TYR A 51 -3.50 10.92 -6.62
N PHE A 52 -2.64 9.93 -6.41
CA PHE A 52 -1.19 10.02 -6.61
C PHE A 52 -0.76 9.27 -7.87
N ASP A 53 -0.03 9.95 -8.75
CA ASP A 53 0.55 9.36 -9.96
C ASP A 53 1.70 8.40 -9.62
N LEU A 54 2.37 8.62 -8.49
CA LEU A 54 3.45 7.77 -8.00
C LEU A 54 3.33 7.58 -6.49
N ILE A 55 3.48 6.33 -6.06
CA ILE A 55 3.54 5.94 -4.65
C ILE A 55 4.79 5.09 -4.46
N GLY A 56 5.64 5.47 -3.51
CA GLY A 56 6.87 4.75 -3.23
C GLY A 56 7.29 4.83 -1.77
N GLY A 57 8.23 3.97 -1.40
CA GLY A 57 8.75 3.93 -0.03
C GLY A 57 9.80 2.85 0.17
N SER A 58 10.42 2.84 1.35
CA SER A 58 11.45 1.87 1.72
C SER A 58 11.12 1.15 3.03
N GLY A 59 11.56 -0.10 3.17
CA GLY A 59 11.26 -0.93 4.34
C GLY A 59 9.75 -1.04 4.57
N THR A 60 9.27 -0.62 5.74
CA THR A 60 7.84 -0.54 6.04
C THR A 60 7.06 0.37 5.09
N GLY A 61 7.64 1.49 4.66
CA GLY A 61 7.01 2.39 3.70
C GLY A 61 6.86 1.74 2.31
N GLY A 62 7.77 0.83 1.95
CA GLY A 62 7.65 0.01 0.74
C GLY A 62 6.48 -0.96 0.84
N LEU A 63 6.25 -1.55 2.01
CA LEU A 63 5.08 -2.40 2.27
C LEU A 63 3.77 -1.60 2.15
N ILE A 64 3.69 -0.43 2.78
CA ILE A 64 2.54 0.49 2.65
C ILE A 64 2.29 0.85 1.17
N SER A 65 3.37 1.13 0.43
CA SER A 65 3.29 1.42 -1.00
C SER A 65 2.70 0.26 -1.81
N ILE A 66 3.02 -0.98 -1.46
CA ILE A 66 2.43 -2.17 -2.10
C ILE A 66 0.94 -2.28 -1.79
N LEU A 67 0.53 -2.05 -0.54
CA LEU A 67 -0.89 -2.09 -0.15
C LEU A 67 -1.71 -1.06 -0.96
N PHE A 68 -1.20 0.16 -1.11
CA PHE A 68 -1.89 1.21 -1.85
C PHE A 68 -1.82 1.08 -3.37
N ALA A 69 -0.63 0.82 -3.94
CA ALA A 69 -0.44 0.91 -5.39
C ALA A 69 -0.64 -0.41 -6.11
N LYS A 70 -0.29 -1.54 -5.48
CA LYS A 70 -0.37 -2.86 -6.12
C LYS A 70 -1.66 -3.59 -5.77
N LEU A 71 -2.10 -3.47 -4.51
CA LEU A 71 -3.32 -4.11 -4.03
C LEU A 71 -4.53 -3.16 -4.06
N GLU A 72 -4.32 -1.91 -4.49
CA GLU A 72 -5.35 -0.88 -4.69
C GLU A 72 -6.28 -0.75 -3.48
N MET A 73 -5.71 -0.78 -2.28
CA MET A 73 -6.47 -0.71 -1.03
C MET A 73 -6.87 0.73 -0.70
N SER A 74 -8.03 0.89 -0.07
CA SER A 74 -8.34 2.11 0.68
C SER A 74 -7.39 2.27 1.88
N VAL A 75 -7.39 3.45 2.50
CA VAL A 75 -6.58 3.66 3.71
C VAL A 75 -7.04 2.78 4.87
N ASP A 76 -8.35 2.54 4.98
CA ASP A 76 -8.92 1.67 6.02
C ASP A 76 -8.52 0.20 5.82
N GLU A 77 -8.66 -0.34 4.61
CA GLU A 77 -8.22 -1.71 4.29
C GLU A 77 -6.73 -1.88 4.55
N ALA A 78 -5.91 -0.93 4.12
CA ALA A 78 -4.47 -0.97 4.34
C ALA A 78 -4.14 -0.91 5.84
N SER A 79 -4.88 -0.13 6.63
CA SER A 79 -4.69 -0.01 8.08
C SER A 79 -5.02 -1.29 8.81
N GLU A 80 -6.14 -1.94 8.47
CA GLU A 80 -6.52 -3.24 9.05
C GLU A 80 -5.42 -4.29 8.82
N HIS A 81 -4.98 -4.44 7.56
CA HIS A 81 -3.92 -5.40 7.23
C HIS A 81 -2.56 -5.02 7.82
N PHE A 82 -2.27 -3.72 7.94
CA PHE A 82 -1.03 -3.27 8.56
C PHE A 82 -1.01 -3.52 10.07
N CYS A 83 -2.16 -3.46 10.75
CA CYS A 83 -2.28 -3.89 12.15
C CYS A 83 -1.91 -5.37 12.31
N ASP A 84 -2.44 -6.26 11.45
CA ASP A 84 -2.08 -7.69 11.46
C ASP A 84 -0.55 -7.87 11.29
N ILE A 85 0.07 -7.11 10.38
CA ILE A 85 1.52 -7.14 10.18
C ILE A 85 2.26 -6.62 11.42
N VAL A 86 1.78 -5.54 12.05
CA VAL A 86 2.39 -4.99 13.28
C VAL A 86 2.43 -6.06 14.37
N GLU A 87 1.31 -6.71 14.63
CA GLU A 87 1.16 -7.71 15.69
C GLU A 87 2.04 -8.94 15.44
N ASN A 88 2.09 -9.43 14.20
CA ASN A 88 2.76 -10.70 13.88
C ASN A 88 4.23 -10.52 13.45
N VAL A 89 4.61 -9.34 12.95
CA VAL A 89 5.93 -9.09 12.35
C VAL A 89 6.74 -8.09 13.13
N PHE A 90 6.16 -6.99 13.65
CA PHE A 90 6.96 -5.92 14.28
C PHE A 90 7.02 -6.00 15.81
N GLN A 91 5.95 -6.44 16.47
CA GLN A 91 5.89 -6.56 17.93
C GLN A 91 6.69 -7.73 18.53
N PRO A 92 6.81 -8.92 17.89
CA PRO A 92 7.51 -10.04 18.50
C PRO A 92 9.01 -9.74 18.70
N LYS A 93 9.46 -9.80 19.96
CA LYS A 93 10.84 -9.48 20.37
C LYS A 93 11.80 -10.67 20.26
N ASN A 94 11.31 -11.88 20.49
CA ASN A 94 12.14 -13.09 20.61
C ASN A 94 12.03 -14.00 19.38
N ILE A 95 12.02 -13.42 18.18
CA ILE A 95 12.04 -14.17 16.92
C ILE A 95 13.26 -13.78 16.09
N SER A 96 13.86 -14.79 15.45
CA SER A 96 14.97 -14.59 14.51
C SER A 96 14.52 -13.83 13.27
N ALA A 97 15.48 -13.30 12.50
CA ALA A 97 15.21 -12.66 11.22
C ALA A 97 14.45 -13.58 10.27
N SER A 98 14.84 -14.87 10.20
CA SER A 98 14.17 -15.87 9.35
C SER A 98 12.70 -16.08 9.73
N GLN A 99 12.41 -16.19 11.03
CA GLN A 99 11.04 -16.33 11.55
C GLN A 99 10.21 -15.08 11.27
N ARG A 100 10.83 -13.89 11.33
CA ARG A 100 10.16 -12.62 11.02
C ARG A 100 9.82 -12.50 9.53
N THR A 101 10.73 -12.90 8.66
CA THR A 101 10.48 -12.97 7.21
C THR A 101 9.35 -13.96 6.90
N GLU A 102 9.35 -15.12 7.55
CA GLU A 102 8.28 -16.11 7.39
C GLU A 102 6.93 -15.60 7.92
N ALA A 103 6.92 -14.88 9.05
CA ALA A 103 5.71 -14.22 9.55
C ALA A 103 5.17 -13.18 8.55
N LEU A 104 6.05 -12.33 8.00
CA LEU A 104 5.66 -11.36 6.98
C LEU A 104 5.12 -12.04 5.72
N ARG A 105 5.75 -13.13 5.28
CA ARG A 105 5.28 -13.94 4.15
C ARG A 105 3.86 -14.43 4.38
N ARG A 106 3.57 -15.02 5.55
CA ARG A 106 2.21 -15.50 5.89
C ARG A 106 1.19 -14.38 5.94
N CYS A 107 1.55 -13.21 6.49
CA CYS A 107 0.67 -12.04 6.44
C CYS A 107 0.35 -11.64 4.99
N MET A 108 1.35 -11.59 4.11
CA MET A 108 1.16 -11.25 2.71
C MET A 108 0.34 -12.29 1.93
N GLU A 109 0.60 -13.59 2.15
CA GLU A 109 -0.20 -14.67 1.55
C GLU A 109 -1.65 -14.59 2.00
N SER A 110 -1.90 -14.34 3.29
CA SER A 110 -3.26 -14.13 3.83
C SER A 110 -3.95 -12.93 3.17
N ILE A 111 -3.26 -11.80 3.03
CA ILE A 111 -3.79 -10.61 2.35
C ILE A 111 -4.16 -10.93 0.89
N LEU A 112 -3.27 -11.59 0.14
CA LEU A 112 -3.52 -11.94 -1.25
C LEU A 112 -4.73 -12.87 -1.38
N LEU A 113 -4.80 -13.91 -0.54
CA LEU A 113 -5.93 -14.84 -0.53
C LEU A 113 -7.25 -14.16 -0.18
N LYS A 114 -7.26 -13.27 0.83
CA LYS A 114 -8.45 -12.48 1.20
C LYS A 114 -8.94 -11.59 0.04
N LYS A 115 -8.02 -11.07 -0.77
CA LYS A 115 -8.35 -10.31 -2.00
C LYS A 115 -8.64 -11.18 -3.22
N GLY A 116 -8.63 -12.50 -3.10
CA GLY A 116 -8.83 -13.42 -4.24
C GLY A 116 -7.70 -13.39 -5.27
N LEU A 117 -6.50 -12.97 -4.86
CA LEU A 117 -5.31 -12.87 -5.70
C LEU A 117 -4.41 -14.11 -5.54
N PRO A 118 -3.68 -14.53 -6.60
CA PRO A 118 -2.76 -15.64 -6.50
C PRO A 118 -1.53 -15.28 -5.65
N ILE A 119 -1.01 -16.24 -4.89
CA ILE A 119 0.12 -16.03 -3.97
C ILE A 119 1.44 -15.69 -4.71
N ASP A 120 1.54 -16.05 -5.98
CA ASP A 120 2.67 -15.79 -6.88
C ASP A 120 2.42 -14.58 -7.79
N LEU A 121 1.46 -13.71 -7.43
CA LEU A 121 1.16 -12.48 -8.17
C LEU A 121 2.45 -11.66 -8.39
N PRO A 122 2.86 -11.40 -9.65
CA PRO A 122 4.06 -10.64 -9.91
C PRO A 122 3.87 -9.17 -9.51
N LEU A 123 4.86 -8.60 -8.83
CA LEU A 123 4.81 -7.21 -8.37
C LEU A 123 4.65 -6.24 -9.55
N ALA A 124 5.46 -6.40 -10.59
CA ALA A 124 5.32 -5.69 -11.86
C ALA A 124 4.91 -6.66 -12.96
N ALA A 125 4.07 -6.23 -13.89
CA ALA A 125 3.84 -6.99 -15.12
C ALA A 125 5.17 -7.22 -15.82
N LYS A 126 5.38 -8.41 -16.39
CA LYS A 126 6.52 -8.63 -17.29
C LYS A 126 6.40 -7.60 -18.41
N LYS A 127 7.40 -6.73 -18.53
CA LYS A 127 7.52 -5.85 -19.70
C LYS A 127 7.39 -6.76 -20.93
N PRO A 128 6.60 -6.42 -21.95
CA PRO A 128 6.62 -7.20 -23.18
C PRO A 128 8.07 -7.21 -23.66
N GLU A 129 8.65 -8.40 -23.76
CA GLU A 129 9.89 -8.61 -24.52
C GLU A 129 9.54 -8.30 -25.98
N GLY A 130 9.75 -7.06 -26.37
CA GLY A 130 9.17 -6.50 -27.59
C GLY A 130 9.94 -5.28 -28.06
N CYS A 131 11.13 -5.56 -28.60
CA CYS A 131 11.87 -4.82 -29.63
C CYS A 131 11.90 -3.29 -29.54
N ALA A 132 13.04 -2.75 -29.12
CA ALA A 132 13.54 -1.53 -29.75
C ALA A 132 13.68 -1.81 -31.26
N ARG A 133 12.91 -1.07 -32.07
CA ARG A 133 13.16 -0.90 -33.51
C ARG A 133 13.98 0.36 -33.70
#